data_AF-A0A183FCT7-F1
#
_entry.id   AF-A0A183FCT7-F1
#
_cell.length_a   1.000
_cell.length_b   1.000
_cell.length_c   1.000
_cell.angle_alpha   90.00
_cell.angle_beta   90.00
_cell.angle_gamma   90.00
#
_symmetry.space_group_name_H-M   'P 1'
#
loop_
_entity.id
_entity.type
_entity.pdbx_description
1 polymer ?
#
loop_
_entity_poly.entity_id
_entity_poly.type
_entity_poly.pdbx_seq_one_letter_code
_entity_poly.pdbx_strand_id
1 'polypeptide(L)'
;LAVIPLPQVLHELDDTAAVLGRDAKRLRDSTVDAISDVRVEAQSTSVRLAQEVREGNSSLLEGLNASFKADDDRIRMVPTVATLAPDGSAPRIPFFSGTTDELQLSA
;
A
#
# COMPACT_ATOMS: atom_id res chain seq x y z
N LEU A 1 41.21 13.10 -23.34
CA LEU A 1 41.26 14.39 -22.61
C LEU A 1 40.19 14.33 -21.54
N ALA A 2 40.55 14.50 -20.26
CA ALA A 2 39.56 14.50 -19.19
C ALA A 2 38.66 15.73 -19.35
N VAL A 3 37.34 15.52 -19.32
CA VAL A 3 36.36 16.60 -19.32
C VAL A 3 36.38 17.25 -17.94
N ILE A 4 36.42 18.58 -17.91
CA ILE A 4 36.47 19.35 -16.67
C ILE A 4 35.01 19.65 -16.27
N PRO A 5 34.59 19.37 -15.02
CA PRO A 5 33.21 19.55 -14.59
C PRO A 5 32.71 20.98 -14.78
N LEU A 6 31.43 21.13 -15.13
CA LEU A 6 30.82 22.44 -15.40
C LEU A 6 31.03 23.45 -14.27
N PRO A 7 30.87 23.09 -12.97
CA PRO A 7 31.12 24.02 -11.88
C PRO A 7 32.55 24.57 -11.87
N GLN A 8 33.52 23.74 -12.25
CA GLN A 8 34.92 24.15 -12.32
C GLN A 8 35.17 25.04 -13.55
N VAL A 9 34.56 24.73 -14.70
CA VAL A 9 34.65 25.59 -15.89
C VAL A 9 34.03 26.96 -15.63
N LEU A 10 32.90 27.02 -14.94
CA LEU A 10 32.24 28.28 -14.56
C LEU A 10 33.08 29.08 -13.57
N HIS A 11 33.76 28.43 -12.63
CA HIS A 11 34.63 29.10 -11.66
C HIS A 11 35.87 29.74 -12.30
N GLU A 12 36.38 29.16 -13.38
CA GLU A 12 37.55 29.65 -14.12
C GLU A 12 37.23 30.81 -15.07
N LEU A 13 35.95 31.07 -15.36
CA LEU A 13 35.52 32.12 -16.28
C LEU A 13 35.38 33.48 -15.56
N ASP A 14 36.02 34.50 -16.13
CA ASP A 14 35.83 35.90 -15.75
C ASP A 14 34.77 36.53 -16.67
N ASP A 15 33.71 37.08 -16.07
CA ASP A 15 32.59 37.71 -16.78
C ASP A 15 33.00 38.93 -17.62
N THR A 16 34.16 39.54 -17.32
CA THR A 16 34.67 40.73 -18.00
C THR A 16 35.69 40.39 -19.10
N ALA A 17 36.14 39.14 -19.18
CA ALA A 17 37.14 38.72 -20.14
C ALA A 17 36.59 38.64 -21.57
N ALA A 18 37.46 38.92 -22.55
CA ALA A 18 37.14 38.68 -23.95
C ALA A 18 36.95 37.17 -24.19
N VAL A 19 35.82 36.78 -24.80
CA VAL A 19 35.49 35.37 -25.03
C VAL A 19 36.41 34.76 -26.08
N LEU A 20 37.27 33.83 -25.66
CA LEU A 20 38.08 33.03 -26.56
C LEU A 20 37.29 31.80 -27.03
N GLY A 21 37.35 31.49 -28.33
CA GLY A 21 36.62 30.35 -28.90
C GLY A 21 36.95 29.00 -28.24
N ARG A 22 38.17 28.85 -27.70
CA ARG A 22 38.56 27.66 -26.92
C ARG A 22 37.75 27.54 -25.63
N ASP A 23 37.58 28.64 -24.90
CA ASP A 23 36.90 28.65 -23.61
C ASP A 23 35.39 28.49 -23.81
N ALA A 24 34.83 29.13 -24.85
CA ALA A 24 33.45 28.91 -25.27
C ALA A 24 33.18 27.45 -25.64
N LYS A 25 34.09 26.80 -26.38
CA LYS A 25 33.98 25.37 -26.70
C LYS A 25 34.02 24.52 -25.43
N ARG A 26 34.96 24.80 -24.52
CA ARG A 26 35.11 24.06 -23.26
C ARG A 26 33.87 24.19 -22.38
N LEU A 27 33.31 25.39 -22.25
CA LEU A 27 32.06 25.64 -21.53
C LEU A 27 30.90 24.87 -22.14
N ARG A 28 30.75 24.91 -23.47
CA ARG A 28 29.70 24.18 -24.18
C ARG A 28 29.82 22.67 -23.97
N ASP A 29 31.01 22.10 -24.18
CA ASP A 29 31.22 20.65 -24.08
C ASP A 29 30.94 20.19 -22.63
N SER A 30 31.43 20.93 -21.62
CA SER A 30 31.14 20.66 -20.21
C SER A 30 29.66 20.81 -19.83
N THR A 31 28.96 21.77 -20.44
CA THR A 31 27.52 21.97 -20.26
C THR A 31 26.71 20.82 -20.84
N VAL A 32 27.09 20.34 -22.03
CA VAL A 32 26.43 19.19 -22.68
C VAL A 32 26.57 17.94 -21.83
N ASP A 33 27.76 17.71 -21.27
CA ASP A 33 28.01 16.56 -20.40
C ASP A 33 27.18 16.65 -19.11
N ALA A 34 27.15 17.81 -18.44
CA ALA A 34 26.34 18.01 -17.24
C ALA A 34 24.82 17.80 -17.50
N ILE A 35 24.30 18.29 -18.63
CA ILE A 35 22.90 18.06 -19.02
C ILE A 35 22.64 16.57 -19.29
N SER A 36 23.60 15.89 -19.93
CA SER A 36 23.50 14.47 -20.23
C SER A 36 23.47 13.63 -18.95
N ASP A 37 24.32 13.96 -17.97
CA ASP A 37 24.35 13.31 -16.66
C ASP A 37 23.01 13.46 -15.93
N VAL A 38 22.48 14.68 -15.84
CA VAL A 38 21.17 14.96 -15.22
C VAL A 38 20.06 14.19 -15.92
N ARG A 39 20.09 14.10 -17.26
CA ARG A 39 19.09 13.33 -18.01
C ARG A 39 19.16 11.84 -17.68
N VAL A 40 20.36 11.27 -17.63
CA VAL A 40 20.56 9.84 -17.29
C VAL A 40 20.09 9.57 -15.87
N GLU A 41 20.42 10.44 -14.92
CA GLU A 41 19.99 10.33 -13.53
C GLU A 41 18.47 10.44 -13.39
N ALA A 42 17.84 11.42 -14.07
CA ALA A 42 16.40 11.61 -14.06
C ALA A 42 15.67 10.38 -14.64
N GLN A 43 16.19 9.82 -15.74
CA GLN A 43 15.64 8.60 -16.33
C GLN A 43 15.76 7.40 -15.37
N SER A 44 16.92 7.21 -14.76
CA SER A 44 17.17 6.14 -13.78
C SER A 44 16.22 6.26 -12.58
N THR A 45 16.08 7.48 -12.04
CA THR A 45 15.20 7.78 -10.91
C THR A 45 13.74 7.52 -11.25
N SER A 46 13.30 7.93 -12.45
CA SER A 46 11.92 7.70 -12.90
C SER A 46 11.61 6.21 -13.05
N VAL A 47 12.53 5.42 -13.62
CA VAL A 47 12.38 3.96 -13.73
C VAL A 47 12.30 3.31 -12.36
N ARG A 48 13.19 3.69 -11.43
CA ARG A 48 13.18 3.18 -10.06
C ARG A 48 11.88 3.51 -9.32
N LEU A 49 11.41 4.75 -9.42
CA LEU A 49 10.15 5.16 -8.81
C LEU A 49 8.95 4.38 -9.37
N ALA A 50 8.90 4.16 -10.69
CA ALA A 50 7.85 3.37 -11.31
C ALA A 50 7.85 1.91 -10.83
N GLN A 51 9.04 1.35 -10.56
CA GLN A 51 9.18 0.02 -9.98
C GLN A 51 8.70 -0.01 -8.52
N GLU A 52 9.15 0.92 -7.69
CA GLU A 52 8.73 1.03 -6.28
C GLU A 52 7.19 1.17 -6.15
N VAL A 53 6.56 1.98 -7.01
CA VAL A 53 5.10 2.12 -7.05
C VAL A 53 4.42 0.80 -7.42
N ARG A 54 4.96 0.07 -8.41
CA ARG A 54 4.38 -1.22 -8.84
C ARG A 54 4.49 -2.28 -7.75
N GLU A 55 5.64 -2.34 -7.09
CA GLU A 55 5.89 -3.27 -5.97
C GLU A 55 4.98 -2.93 -4.79
N GLY A 56 4.88 -1.65 -4.42
CA GLY A 56 3.99 -1.18 -3.37
C GLY A 56 2.51 -1.50 -3.66
N ASN A 57 2.05 -1.28 -4.89
CA ASN A 57 0.69 -1.62 -5.30
C ASN A 57 0.43 -3.13 -5.23
N SER A 58 1.39 -3.95 -5.66
CA SER A 58 1.28 -5.41 -5.58
C SER A 58 1.15 -5.89 -4.14
N SER A 59 2.00 -5.37 -3.25
CA SER A 59 1.97 -5.71 -1.82
C SER A 59 0.67 -5.25 -1.15
N LEU A 60 0.17 -4.06 -1.48
CA LEU A 60 -1.12 -3.58 -0.97
C LEU A 60 -2.28 -4.48 -1.43
N LEU A 61 -2.31 -4.84 -2.71
CA LEU A 61 -3.36 -5.73 -3.25
C LEU A 61 -3.32 -7.11 -2.61
N GLU A 62 -2.13 -7.67 -2.39
CA GLU A 62 -1.97 -8.92 -1.66
C GLU A 62 -2.51 -8.82 -0.24
N GLY A 63 -2.16 -7.75 0.49
CA GLY A 63 -2.65 -7.50 1.84
C GLY A 63 -4.17 -7.34 1.91
N LEU A 64 -4.77 -6.58 0.98
CA LEU A 64 -6.23 -6.42 0.89
C LEU A 64 -6.93 -7.75 0.61
N ASN A 65 -6.41 -8.53 -0.34
CA ASN A 65 -6.98 -9.82 -0.68
C ASN A 65 -6.91 -10.79 0.50
N ALA A 66 -5.79 -10.80 1.24
CA ALA A 66 -5.66 -11.58 2.47
C ALA A 66 -6.67 -11.14 3.55
N SER A 67 -6.86 -9.84 3.73
CA SER A 67 -7.84 -9.30 4.70
C SER A 67 -9.27 -9.67 4.34
N PHE A 68 -9.67 -9.54 3.07
CA PHE A 68 -11.02 -9.91 2.64
C PHE A 68 -11.27 -11.40 2.74
N LYS A 69 -10.28 -12.23 2.43
CA LYS A 69 -10.36 -13.68 2.64
C LYS A 69 -10.58 -14.02 4.12
N ALA A 70 -9.81 -13.39 5.01
CA ALA A 70 -9.97 -13.59 6.45
C ALA A 70 -11.37 -13.17 6.93
N ASP A 71 -11.96 -12.13 6.34
CA ASP A 71 -13.33 -11.71 6.66
C ASP A 71 -14.39 -12.67 6.11
N ASP A 72 -14.23 -13.16 4.87
CA ASP A 72 -15.11 -14.21 4.30
C ASP A 72 -15.10 -15.47 5.15
N ASP A 73 -13.92 -15.92 5.58
CA ASP A 73 -13.76 -17.06 6.48
C ASP A 73 -14.50 -16.83 7.81
N ARG A 74 -14.42 -15.61 8.39
CA ARG A 74 -15.16 -15.25 9.61
C ARG A 74 -16.68 -15.27 9.40
N ILE A 75 -17.16 -14.73 8.28
CA ILE A 75 -18.59 -14.73 7.95
C ILE A 75 -19.11 -16.16 7.82
N ARG A 76 -18.36 -17.05 7.15
CA ARG A 76 -18.71 -18.47 7.03
C ARG A 76 -18.77 -19.19 8.38
N MET A 77 -18.02 -18.73 9.37
CA MET A 77 -18.05 -19.27 10.73
C MET A 77 -19.19 -18.71 11.58
N VAL A 78 -19.95 -17.70 11.12
CA VAL A 78 -21.14 -17.21 11.83
C VAL A 78 -22.22 -18.30 11.78
N PRO A 79 -22.68 -18.82 12.93
CA PRO A 79 -23.72 -19.83 12.95
C PRO A 79 -25.01 -19.29 12.33
N THR A 80 -25.60 -20.02 11.39
CA THR A 80 -26.94 -19.71 10.90
C THR A 80 -27.94 -20.02 12.01
N VAL A 81 -28.47 -18.99 12.67
CA VAL A 81 -29.55 -19.15 13.65
C VAL A 81 -30.86 -19.32 12.87
N ALA A 82 -31.46 -20.51 12.94
CA ALA A 82 -32.82 -20.72 12.46
C ALA A 82 -33.79 -19.94 13.34
N THR A 83 -34.31 -18.82 12.84
CA THR A 83 -35.44 -18.15 13.47
C THR A 83 -36.70 -18.94 13.13
N LEU A 84 -37.27 -19.60 14.13
CA LEU A 84 -38.61 -20.17 14.04
C LEU A 84 -39.58 -19.00 13.77
N ALA A 85 -40.19 -18.99 12.59
CA ALA A 85 -41.31 -18.10 12.31
C ALA A 85 -42.42 -18.37 13.35
N PRO A 86 -43.09 -17.34 13.88
CA PRO A 86 -44.10 -17.49 14.93
C PRO A 86 -45.42 -18.13 14.45
N ASP A 87 -45.48 -18.63 13.22
CA ASP A 87 -46.72 -19.12 12.59
C ASP A 87 -47.03 -20.60 12.90
N GLY A 88 -46.55 -21.08 14.04
CA GLY A 88 -46.95 -22.36 14.61
C GLY A 88 -46.99 -22.22 16.12
N SER A 89 -48.19 -22.30 16.71
CA SER A 89 -48.43 -22.13 18.14
C SER A 89 -47.35 -22.82 18.99
N ALA A 90 -46.55 -22.03 19.71
CA ALA A 90 -45.65 -22.58 20.72
C ALA A 90 -46.47 -23.47 21.69
N PRO A 91 -46.01 -24.68 22.04
CA PRO A 91 -46.74 -25.52 22.99
C PRO A 91 -46.87 -24.75 24.30
N ARG A 92 -48.09 -24.44 24.72
CA ARG A 92 -48.36 -23.84 26.02
C ARG A 92 -47.96 -24.85 27.09
N ILE A 93 -46.83 -24.61 27.74
CA ILE A 93 -46.46 -25.32 28.97
C ILE A 93 -47.39 -24.79 30.07
N PRO A 94 -48.29 -25.60 30.64
CA PRO A 94 -49.17 -25.13 31.70
C PRO A 94 -48.34 -24.81 32.95
N PHE A 95 -48.65 -23.68 33.59
CA PHE A 95 -48.01 -23.27 34.83
C PHE A 95 -48.35 -24.26 35.95
N PHE A 96 -47.32 -24.82 36.58
CA PHE A 96 -47.46 -25.63 37.78
C PHE A 96 -47.81 -24.72 38.96
N SER A 97 -49.02 -24.87 39.48
CA SER A 97 -49.48 -24.24 40.72
C SER A 97 -49.77 -25.38 41.71
N GLY A 98 -48.90 -25.58 42.70
CA GLY A 98 -49.02 -26.64 43.73
C GLY A 98 -50.35 -26.55 44.51
N THR A 99 -50.74 -27.45 45.42
CA THR A 99 -50.07 -28.42 46.31
C THR A 99 -51.17 -29.35 46.88
N THR A 100 -50.88 -30.64 47.17
CA THR A 100 -51.14 -31.36 48.45
C THR A 100 -51.14 -32.88 48.25
N ASP A 101 -50.45 -33.54 49.20
CA ASP A 101 -50.67 -34.87 49.77
C ASP A 101 -50.96 -36.04 48.83
N GLU A 102 -49.99 -36.96 48.75
CA GLU A 102 -50.12 -38.32 49.31
C GLU A 102 -48.74 -39.01 49.22
N LEU A 103 -48.12 -39.14 50.39
CA LEU A 103 -47.06 -40.12 50.66
C LEU A 103 -47.54 -41.51 50.25
N GLN A 104 -46.82 -42.23 49.38
CA GLN A 104 -46.61 -43.68 49.53
C GLN A 104 -45.23 -44.08 49.00
N LEU A 105 -44.26 -44.16 49.92
CA LEU A 105 -43.09 -45.01 49.74
C LEU A 105 -43.51 -46.43 50.17
N SER A 106 -43.48 -47.39 49.25
CA SER A 106 -43.52 -48.81 49.61
C SER A 106 -42.10 -49.31 49.87
N ALA A 107 -41.97 -50.09 50.94
CA ALA A 107 -40.74 -50.69 51.49
C ALA A 107 -40.18 -51.83 50.62
#